data_AF-A0A817EAT7-F1
#
_entry.id   AF-A0A817EAT7-F1
#
_cell.length_a   1.000
_cell.length_b   1.000
_cell.length_c   1.000
_cell.angle_alpha   90.00
_cell.angle_beta   90.00
_cell.angle_gamma   90.00
#
_symmetry.space_group_name_H-M   'P 1'
#
loop_
_entity.id
_entity.type
_entity.pdbx_description
1 polymer ?
#
loop_
_entity_poly.entity_id
_entity_poly.type
_entity_poly.pdbx_seq_one_letter_code
_entity_poly.pdbx_strand_id
1 'polypeptide(L)'
;MELVIAIVKEPVKNTVRSSSNYETATKYEAKAYAFAIAFYTGAYSEMLSLNAIIFARRWQRNKATNAENVQIDDNAAMIMYYVIKGLSHINFYWGRVIELGLCKYVALWVDDHIFHEWWENKGHMEKASTLGTQINIHFIPKSTTQGAMAFLRYEFGARLKNSGTFRIVTDLNRDNESSASDAGVRLLVQVRKFGVHQKCLIFTGNASEGRRKLNKIFQGNQLDDIKITEDSIDLEQFVLFK
;
A
#
# COMPACT_ATOMS: atom_id res chain seq x y z
N MET A 1 18.47 3.66 -22.50
CA MET A 1 17.66 4.69 -21.81
C MET A 1 18.30 4.87 -20.44
N GLU A 2 19.08 5.93 -20.27
CA GLU A 2 19.83 6.22 -19.04
C GLU A 2 18.94 6.97 -18.04
N LEU A 3 18.99 6.54 -16.77
CA LEU A 3 18.33 7.23 -15.67
C LEU A 3 19.31 8.28 -15.11
N VAL A 4 19.00 9.56 -15.31
CA VAL A 4 19.69 10.68 -14.66
C VAL A 4 18.86 11.13 -13.47
N ILE A 5 19.37 10.90 -12.26
CA ILE A 5 18.77 11.45 -11.03
C ILE A 5 19.35 12.85 -10.82
N ALA A 6 18.59 13.88 -11.20
CA ALA A 6 18.92 15.26 -10.89
C ALA A 6 18.38 15.63 -9.50
N ILE A 7 19.28 15.78 -8.52
CA ILE A 7 18.93 16.40 -7.23
C ILE A 7 18.93 17.91 -7.44
N VAL A 8 17.74 18.48 -7.67
CA VAL A 8 17.57 19.93 -7.80
C VAL A 8 17.61 20.56 -6.42
N LYS A 9 18.60 21.42 -6.18
CA LYS A 9 18.75 22.20 -4.96
C LYS A 9 18.00 23.53 -5.14
N GLU A 10 16.71 23.56 -4.82
CA GLU A 10 16.00 24.85 -4.75
C GLU A 10 16.25 25.54 -3.40
N PRO A 11 16.51 26.87 -3.38
CA PRO A 11 16.64 27.62 -2.15
C PRO A 11 15.25 27.91 -1.56
N VAL A 12 14.87 27.20 -0.50
CA VAL A 12 13.65 27.48 0.25
C VAL A 12 13.86 28.74 1.10
N LYS A 13 13.11 29.80 0.81
CA LYS A 13 12.91 30.93 1.72
C LYS A 13 11.70 30.63 2.62
N ASN A 14 11.96 30.66 3.94
CA ASN A 14 11.03 30.83 5.07
C ASN A 14 10.70 29.62 5.97
N THR A 15 11.27 29.73 7.19
CA THR A 15 10.63 29.63 8.52
C THR A 15 10.00 28.29 8.93
N VAL A 16 10.84 27.29 9.15
CA VAL A 16 10.56 26.20 10.09
C VAL A 16 11.35 26.45 11.36
N ARG A 17 10.69 26.43 12.53
CA ARG A 17 11.34 26.49 13.85
C ARG A 17 12.36 25.35 13.93
N SER A 18 13.65 25.71 13.96
CA SER A 18 14.76 24.80 14.14
C SER A 18 14.78 24.29 15.57
N SER A 19 14.35 23.05 15.77
CA SER A 19 14.66 22.32 17.01
C SER A 19 14.98 20.87 16.69
N SER A 20 16.17 20.65 16.13
CA SER A 20 16.94 19.43 16.32
C SER A 20 18.35 19.62 15.76
N ASN A 21 19.34 19.30 16.59
CA ASN A 21 20.74 19.15 16.21
C ASN A 21 20.85 17.96 15.24
N TYR A 22 20.60 18.19 13.95
CA TYR A 22 20.94 17.19 12.94
C TYR A 22 22.44 17.27 12.71
N GLU A 23 23.16 16.22 13.09
CA GLU A 23 24.55 16.04 12.65
C GLU A 23 24.56 16.00 11.12
N THR A 24 25.32 16.89 10.51
CA THR A 24 25.53 16.89 9.07
C THR A 24 26.35 15.66 8.70
N ALA A 25 25.76 14.76 7.91
CA ALA A 25 26.45 13.58 7.40
C ALA A 25 27.73 13.96 6.64
N THR A 26 28.80 13.20 6.86
CA THR A 26 30.04 13.35 6.10
C THR A 26 29.82 12.98 4.63
N LYS A 27 30.72 13.43 3.75
CA LYS A 27 30.68 13.09 2.31
C LYS A 27 30.69 11.58 2.04
N TYR A 28 31.33 10.79 2.92
CA TYR A 28 31.39 9.33 2.80
C TYR A 28 30.08 8.68 3.23
N GLU A 29 29.51 9.12 4.35
CA GLU A 29 28.20 8.66 4.81
C GLU A 29 27.08 8.99 3.82
N ALA A 30 27.07 10.20 3.25
CA ALA A 30 26.08 10.59 2.25
C ALA A 30 26.12 9.68 1.00
N LYS A 31 27.32 9.26 0.58
CA LYS A 31 27.48 8.28 -0.52
C LYS A 31 27.01 6.88 -0.12
N ALA A 32 27.30 6.44 1.09
CA ALA A 32 26.83 5.15 1.61
C ALA A 32 25.31 5.12 1.73
N TYR A 33 24.68 6.20 2.21
CA TYR A 33 23.23 6.36 2.26
C TYR A 33 22.62 6.32 0.86
N ALA A 34 23.16 7.10 -0.08
CA ALA A 34 22.67 7.15 -1.46
C ALA A 34 22.79 5.78 -2.14
N PHE A 35 23.90 5.05 -1.93
CA PHE A 35 24.09 3.70 -2.43
C PHE A 35 23.08 2.73 -1.81
N ALA A 36 22.90 2.75 -0.48
CA ALA A 36 21.99 1.86 0.22
C ALA A 36 20.52 2.10 -0.18
N ILE A 37 20.11 3.37 -0.33
CA ILE A 37 18.78 3.73 -0.82
C ILE A 37 18.62 3.29 -2.27
N ALA A 38 19.56 3.62 -3.17
CA ALA A 38 19.51 3.21 -4.57
C ALA A 38 19.54 1.68 -4.74
N PHE A 39 20.23 0.96 -3.86
CA PHE A 39 20.24 -0.51 -3.81
C PHE A 39 18.84 -1.06 -3.51
N TYR A 40 18.10 -0.43 -2.60
CA TYR A 40 16.72 -0.82 -2.24
C TYR A 40 15.64 -0.28 -3.19
N THR A 41 15.89 0.82 -3.92
CA THR A 41 14.88 1.49 -4.76
C THR A 41 15.16 1.45 -6.26
N GLY A 42 16.31 0.91 -6.70
CA GLY A 42 16.71 0.84 -8.11
C GLY A 42 16.10 -0.33 -8.87
N ALA A 43 16.27 -0.38 -10.20
CA ALA A 43 15.72 -1.42 -11.09
C ALA A 43 16.22 -2.86 -10.77
N TYR A 44 17.29 -3.01 -9.98
CA TYR A 44 17.79 -4.30 -9.48
C TYR A 44 17.19 -4.69 -8.11
N SER A 45 16.40 -3.80 -7.49
CA SER A 45 15.72 -4.06 -6.21
C SER A 45 14.72 -5.18 -6.32
N GLU A 46 14.06 -5.40 -7.47
CA GLU A 46 13.12 -6.51 -7.64
C GLU A 46 13.82 -7.87 -7.53
N MET A 47 15.01 -8.01 -8.14
CA MET A 47 15.77 -9.27 -8.15
C MET A 47 16.44 -9.54 -6.79
N LEU A 48 16.88 -8.50 -6.08
CA LEU A 48 17.47 -8.60 -4.75
C LEU A 48 16.41 -8.71 -3.63
N SER A 49 15.26 -8.05 -3.77
CA SER A 49 14.09 -8.23 -2.91
C SER A 49 13.51 -9.63 -3.11
N LEU A 50 13.47 -10.14 -4.35
CA LEU A 50 13.12 -11.53 -4.61
C LEU A 50 14.10 -12.49 -3.93
N ASN A 51 15.41 -12.25 -4.00
CA ASN A 51 16.39 -13.08 -3.29
C ASN A 51 16.27 -12.97 -1.77
N ALA A 52 16.03 -11.77 -1.22
CA ALA A 52 15.81 -11.55 0.21
C ALA A 52 14.49 -12.20 0.68
N ILE A 53 13.44 -12.14 -0.12
CA ILE A 53 12.15 -12.81 0.13
C ILE A 53 12.28 -14.32 0.00
N ILE A 54 13.01 -14.84 -1.00
CA ILE A 54 13.31 -16.27 -1.14
C ILE A 54 14.13 -16.75 0.06
N PHE A 55 15.10 -15.96 0.51
CA PHE A 55 15.91 -16.25 1.69
C PHE A 55 15.06 -16.28 2.96
N ALA A 56 14.23 -15.26 3.19
CA ALA A 56 13.28 -15.19 4.30
C ALA A 56 12.26 -16.35 4.28
N ARG A 57 11.76 -16.74 3.09
CA ARG A 57 10.85 -17.89 2.93
C ARG A 57 11.54 -19.23 3.18
N ARG A 58 12.82 -19.38 2.77
CA ARG A 58 13.65 -20.57 3.07
C ARG A 58 13.92 -20.69 4.56
N TRP A 59 14.20 -19.56 5.22
CA TRP A 59 14.30 -19.49 6.68
C TRP A 59 13.02 -19.94 7.36
N GLN A 60 11.87 -19.42 6.91
CA GLN A 60 10.57 -19.69 7.53
C GLN A 60 10.09 -21.14 7.34
N ARG A 61 10.51 -21.81 6.24
CA ARG A 61 10.26 -23.25 6.02
C ARG A 61 11.16 -24.16 6.86
N ASN A 62 12.37 -23.72 7.20
CA ASN A 62 13.28 -24.46 8.06
C ASN A 62 13.12 -24.04 9.54
N LYS A 63 11.95 -24.32 10.12
CA LYS A 63 11.62 -24.06 11.55
C LYS A 63 12.48 -24.83 12.59
N ALA A 64 13.63 -25.36 12.20
CA ALA A 64 14.59 -26.04 13.08
C ALA A 64 15.93 -25.29 13.25
N THR A 65 16.05 -24.07 12.73
CA THR A 65 17.24 -23.24 12.95
C THR A 65 16.97 -22.24 14.06
N ASN A 66 17.66 -22.39 15.20
CA ASN A 66 17.70 -21.39 16.28
C ASN A 66 18.11 -20.04 15.67
N ALA A 67 17.29 -19.00 15.89
CA ALA A 67 17.52 -17.66 15.36
C ALA A 67 18.90 -17.08 15.76
N GLU A 68 19.49 -17.58 16.86
CA GLU A 68 20.80 -17.21 17.37
C GLU A 68 21.98 -17.73 16.52
N ASN A 69 21.75 -18.68 15.62
CA ASN A 69 22.81 -19.30 14.81
C ASN A 69 22.91 -18.78 13.38
N VAL A 70 22.07 -17.81 12.99
CA VAL A 70 22.24 -17.20 11.68
C VAL A 70 23.07 -15.93 11.84
N GLN A 71 24.33 -16.03 11.45
CA GLN A 71 25.10 -14.86 11.05
C GLN A 71 24.31 -14.17 9.94
N ILE A 72 23.58 -13.11 10.29
CA ILE A 72 23.26 -12.08 9.32
C ILE A 72 24.62 -11.63 8.81
N ASP A 73 24.90 -11.88 7.53
CA ASP A 73 26.11 -11.38 6.88
C ASP A 73 26.28 -9.92 7.28
N ASP A 74 27.38 -9.58 7.95
CA ASP A 74 27.63 -8.24 8.50
C ASP A 74 27.41 -7.16 7.42
N ASN A 75 27.58 -7.52 6.15
CA ASN A 75 27.30 -6.68 5.01
C ASN A 75 25.81 -6.31 4.84
N ALA A 76 24.87 -7.23 5.10
CA ALA A 76 23.43 -6.99 4.98
C ALA A 76 22.91 -6.10 6.12
N ALA A 77 23.40 -6.32 7.35
CA ALA A 77 23.11 -5.46 8.50
C ALA A 77 23.62 -4.03 8.26
N MET A 78 24.81 -3.90 7.67
CA MET A 78 25.40 -2.62 7.30
C MET A 78 24.56 -1.86 6.25
N ILE A 79 24.08 -2.52 5.21
CA ILE A 79 23.25 -1.86 4.19
C ILE A 79 21.95 -1.35 4.82
N MET A 80 21.27 -2.15 5.64
CA MET A 80 20.01 -1.74 6.29
C MET A 80 20.23 -0.59 7.27
N TYR A 81 21.34 -0.60 8.03
CA TYR A 81 21.76 0.51 8.87
C TYR A 81 21.90 1.81 8.05
N TYR A 82 22.60 1.76 6.91
CA TYR A 82 22.77 2.93 6.03
C TYR A 82 21.47 3.38 5.35
N VAL A 83 20.52 2.48 5.07
CA VAL A 83 19.17 2.88 4.60
C VAL A 83 18.45 3.67 5.69
N ILE A 84 18.36 3.13 6.91
CA ILE A 84 17.62 3.77 8.02
C ILE A 84 18.26 5.12 8.38
N LYS A 85 19.59 5.15 8.53
CA LYS A 85 20.33 6.41 8.73
C LYS A 85 20.13 7.37 7.56
N GLY A 86 20.24 6.92 6.31
CA GLY A 86 20.01 7.75 5.14
C GLY A 86 18.62 8.38 5.10
N LEU A 87 17.58 7.58 5.35
CA LEU A 87 16.19 8.05 5.42
C LEU A 87 15.96 9.05 6.57
N SER A 88 16.68 8.93 7.69
CA SER A 88 16.60 9.89 8.80
C SER A 88 17.24 11.25 8.51
N HIS A 89 18.16 11.34 7.55
CA HIS A 89 18.83 12.59 7.13
C HIS A 89 18.13 13.26 5.96
N ILE A 90 17.28 12.53 5.24
CA ILE A 90 16.35 13.13 4.29
C ILE A 90 15.29 13.81 5.14
N ASN A 91 15.32 15.15 5.16
CA ASN A 91 14.22 15.93 5.73
C ASN A 91 12.93 15.37 5.16
N PHE A 92 12.15 14.71 6.01
CA PHE A 92 10.88 14.10 5.65
C PHE A 92 9.93 15.24 5.34
N TYR A 93 10.00 15.76 4.11
CA TYR A 93 8.89 16.47 3.54
C TYR A 93 7.80 15.41 3.42
N TRP A 94 6.69 15.64 4.13
CA TRP A 94 5.43 14.97 3.85
C TRP A 94 5.07 15.25 2.37
N GLY A 95 5.59 14.43 1.45
CA GLY A 95 5.29 14.48 0.01
C GLY A 95 6.49 14.71 -0.91
N ARG A 96 6.91 13.65 -1.60
CA ARG A 96 6.83 13.57 -3.07
C ARG A 96 6.85 12.10 -3.45
N VAL A 97 5.68 11.51 -3.67
CA VAL A 97 5.59 10.17 -4.26
C VAL A 97 6.09 10.31 -5.70
N ILE A 98 7.27 9.78 -6.00
CA ILE A 98 7.73 9.63 -7.37
C ILE A 98 6.95 8.45 -7.96
N GLU A 99 6.05 8.74 -8.90
CA GLU A 99 5.24 7.76 -9.60
C GLU A 99 6.12 6.92 -10.54
N LEU A 100 6.72 5.85 -10.02
CA LEU A 100 7.45 4.89 -10.83
C LEU A 100 6.45 3.86 -11.38
N GLY A 101 5.79 4.23 -12.48
CA GLY A 101 4.93 3.32 -13.26
C GLY A 101 3.52 3.20 -12.70
N LEU A 102 2.63 4.09 -13.13
CA LEU A 102 1.21 3.90 -12.90
C LEU A 102 0.67 2.82 -13.83
N CYS A 103 0.10 1.79 -13.23
CA CYS A 103 -0.72 0.85 -13.96
C CYS A 103 -2.04 1.54 -14.34
N LYS A 104 -2.56 1.25 -15.53
CA LYS A 104 -3.86 1.78 -15.99
C LYS A 104 -4.97 1.48 -14.98
N TYR A 105 -4.90 0.33 -14.30
CA TYR A 105 -5.89 -0.15 -13.36
C TYR A 105 -5.38 -0.03 -11.93
N VAL A 106 -6.21 0.50 -11.04
CA VAL A 106 -5.84 0.76 -9.65
C VAL A 106 -6.93 0.24 -8.71
N ALA A 107 -6.54 -0.52 -7.70
CA ALA A 107 -7.45 -1.04 -6.68
C ALA A 107 -7.01 -0.57 -5.29
N LEU A 108 -7.84 0.22 -4.62
CA LEU A 108 -7.68 0.53 -3.19
C LEU A 108 -8.31 -0.61 -2.38
N TRP A 109 -7.51 -1.34 -1.61
CA TRP A 109 -7.99 -2.43 -0.77
C TRP A 109 -7.85 -2.06 0.70
N VAL A 110 -8.97 -2.11 1.43
CA VAL A 110 -9.02 -1.73 2.84
C VAL A 110 -9.43 -2.91 3.72
N ASP A 111 -8.50 -3.40 4.53
CA ASP A 111 -8.67 -4.59 5.35
C ASP A 111 -7.69 -4.52 6.52
N ASP A 112 -8.16 -4.75 7.75
CA ASP A 112 -7.36 -4.62 8.97
C ASP A 112 -6.21 -5.61 9.04
N HIS A 113 -6.34 -6.73 8.35
CA HIS A 113 -5.33 -7.78 8.29
C HIS A 113 -4.46 -7.74 7.03
N ILE A 114 -4.61 -6.73 6.16
CA ILE A 114 -3.96 -6.65 4.84
C ILE A 114 -2.43 -6.81 4.84
N PHE A 115 -1.78 -6.53 5.97
CA PHE A 115 -0.32 -6.64 6.13
C PHE A 115 0.12 -7.89 6.88
N HIS A 116 -0.80 -8.73 7.37
CA HIS A 116 -0.45 -9.99 8.02
C HIS A 116 -0.13 -11.07 7.00
N GLU A 117 0.82 -11.93 7.35
CA GLU A 117 1.25 -13.03 6.48
C GLU A 117 0.16 -14.07 6.25
N TRP A 118 -0.69 -14.27 7.24
CA TRP A 118 -1.78 -15.24 7.25
C TRP A 118 -3.09 -14.69 6.65
N TRP A 119 -3.08 -13.46 6.13
CA TRP A 119 -4.26 -12.85 5.54
C TRP A 119 -4.71 -13.63 4.29
N GLU A 120 -5.89 -14.23 4.38
CA GLU A 120 -6.41 -15.18 3.39
C GLU A 120 -6.59 -14.57 1.99
N ASN A 121 -6.96 -13.29 1.92
CA ASN A 121 -7.26 -12.61 0.67
C ASN A 121 -6.01 -12.17 -0.11
N LYS A 122 -4.83 -12.35 0.47
CA LYS A 122 -3.54 -12.08 -0.20
C LYS A 122 -3.40 -12.85 -1.51
N GLY A 123 -3.88 -14.09 -1.54
CA GLY A 123 -3.85 -14.93 -2.73
C GLY A 123 -4.59 -14.31 -3.92
N HIS A 124 -5.70 -13.59 -3.68
CA HIS A 124 -6.45 -12.91 -4.74
C HIS A 124 -5.67 -11.72 -5.31
N MET A 125 -4.97 -10.95 -4.46
CA MET A 125 -4.09 -9.86 -4.92
C MET A 125 -2.91 -10.39 -5.74
N GLU A 126 -2.25 -11.44 -5.27
CA GLU A 126 -1.12 -12.08 -5.97
C GLU A 126 -1.58 -12.67 -7.31
N LYS A 127 -2.72 -13.37 -7.32
CA LYS A 127 -3.32 -13.92 -8.53
C LYS A 127 -3.70 -12.83 -9.53
N ALA A 128 -4.31 -11.74 -9.08
CA ALA A 128 -4.64 -10.61 -9.95
C ALA A 128 -3.40 -9.89 -10.50
N SER A 129 -2.34 -9.78 -9.69
CA SER A 129 -1.06 -9.20 -10.12
C SER A 129 -0.32 -10.08 -11.14
N THR A 130 -0.47 -11.41 -11.06
CA THR A 130 0.24 -12.39 -11.91
C THR A 130 -0.53 -12.78 -13.18
N LEU A 131 -1.85 -12.99 -13.08
CA LEU A 131 -2.72 -13.27 -14.25
C LEU A 131 -2.90 -12.04 -15.14
N GLY A 132 -2.48 -10.87 -14.67
CA GLY A 132 -2.45 -9.61 -15.39
C GLY A 132 -1.44 -9.50 -16.53
N THR A 133 -1.06 -10.59 -17.22
CA THR A 133 -0.20 -10.48 -18.42
C THR A 133 -0.81 -9.55 -19.49
N GLN A 134 -2.12 -9.28 -19.42
CA GLN A 134 -2.83 -8.29 -20.25
C GLN A 134 -3.26 -7.01 -19.50
N ILE A 135 -3.35 -7.04 -18.17
CA ILE A 135 -3.80 -5.90 -17.35
C ILE A 135 -2.91 -5.78 -16.10
N ASN A 136 -2.02 -4.80 -16.11
CA ASN A 136 -1.26 -4.46 -14.92
C ASN A 136 -2.20 -3.74 -13.93
N ILE A 137 -2.34 -4.27 -12.70
CA ILE A 137 -3.18 -3.71 -11.64
C ILE A 137 -2.27 -3.25 -10.52
N HIS A 138 -2.41 -1.98 -10.12
CA HIS A 138 -1.71 -1.43 -8.98
C HIS A 138 -2.60 -1.49 -7.73
N PHE A 139 -2.17 -2.23 -6.72
CA PHE A 139 -2.87 -2.32 -5.44
C PHE A 139 -2.38 -1.27 -4.45
N ILE A 140 -3.32 -0.66 -3.74
CA ILE A 140 -3.06 0.34 -2.72
C ILE A 140 -3.62 -0.21 -1.40
N PRO A 141 -2.82 -0.96 -0.63
CA PRO A 141 -3.29 -1.55 0.61
C PRO A 141 -3.41 -0.49 1.71
N LYS A 142 -4.50 -0.54 2.47
CA LYS A 142 -4.71 0.28 3.68
C LYS A 142 -5.34 -0.57 4.78
N SER A 143 -4.82 -0.46 6.00
CA SER A 143 -5.36 -1.20 7.14
C SER A 143 -6.53 -0.50 7.83
N THR A 144 -6.75 0.79 7.57
CA THR A 144 -7.76 1.60 8.26
C THR A 144 -8.52 2.51 7.31
N THR A 145 -9.73 2.89 7.73
CA THR A 145 -10.56 3.90 7.06
C THR A 145 -9.84 5.23 7.02
N GLN A 146 -9.16 5.63 8.09
CA GLN A 146 -8.39 6.87 8.11
C GLN A 146 -7.28 6.84 7.06
N GLY A 147 -6.54 5.73 6.93
CA GLY A 147 -5.51 5.56 5.91
C GLY A 147 -6.06 5.62 4.49
N ALA A 148 -7.21 4.99 4.24
CA ALA A 148 -7.92 5.04 2.97
C ALA A 148 -8.39 6.46 2.61
N MET A 149 -9.00 7.16 3.56
CA MET A 149 -9.46 8.55 3.34
C MET A 149 -8.30 9.52 3.18
N ALA A 150 -7.20 9.34 3.92
CA ALA A 150 -5.97 10.11 3.73
C ALA A 150 -5.41 9.94 2.32
N PHE A 151 -5.38 8.70 1.81
CA PHE A 151 -4.99 8.41 0.44
C PHE A 151 -5.89 9.11 -0.59
N LEU A 152 -7.22 9.04 -0.44
CA LEU A 152 -8.15 9.67 -1.37
C LEU A 152 -8.04 11.20 -1.37
N ARG A 153 -7.68 11.81 -0.23
CA ARG A 153 -7.44 13.27 -0.11
C ARG A 153 -6.12 13.71 -0.73
N TYR A 154 -5.14 12.82 -0.78
CA TYR A 154 -3.87 13.10 -1.44
C TYR A 154 -4.08 13.31 -2.95
N GLU A 155 -3.25 14.15 -3.56
CA GLU A 155 -3.37 14.58 -4.96
C GLU A 155 -3.48 13.39 -5.93
N PHE A 156 -2.76 12.31 -5.66
CA PHE A 156 -2.85 11.09 -6.44
C PHE A 156 -4.19 10.37 -6.31
N GLY A 157 -4.68 10.12 -5.09
CA GLY A 157 -5.99 9.51 -4.89
C GLY A 157 -7.13 10.39 -5.41
N ALA A 158 -6.99 11.71 -5.33
CA ALA A 158 -7.94 12.67 -5.86
C ALA A 158 -8.10 12.57 -7.38
N ARG A 159 -7.00 12.32 -8.13
CA ARG A 159 -7.05 12.10 -9.59
C ARG A 159 -7.81 10.83 -9.97
N LEU A 160 -7.81 9.80 -9.13
CA LEU A 160 -8.46 8.53 -9.40
C LEU A 160 -10.00 8.56 -9.22
N LYS A 161 -10.54 9.59 -8.55
CA LYS A 161 -11.97 9.71 -8.22
C LYS A 161 -12.92 9.78 -9.42
N ASN A 162 -12.40 10.07 -10.60
CA ASN A 162 -13.18 10.13 -11.84
C ASN A 162 -12.73 9.06 -12.83
N SER A 163 -11.81 8.18 -12.42
CA SER A 163 -11.29 7.14 -13.29
C SER A 163 -12.23 5.94 -13.32
N GLY A 164 -12.64 5.50 -14.51
CA GLY A 164 -13.34 4.23 -14.70
C GLY A 164 -12.46 3.00 -14.43
N THR A 165 -11.15 3.20 -14.25
CA THR A 165 -10.17 2.14 -13.96
C THR A 165 -9.72 2.14 -12.50
N PHE A 166 -10.46 2.83 -11.62
CA PHE A 166 -10.25 2.78 -10.18
C PHE A 166 -11.38 1.98 -9.52
N ARG A 167 -11.02 1.05 -8.63
CA ARG A 167 -11.97 0.22 -7.84
C ARG A 167 -11.58 0.29 -6.36
N ILE A 168 -12.58 0.14 -5.48
CA ILE A 168 -12.36 0.05 -4.01
C ILE A 168 -12.88 -1.29 -3.51
N VAL A 169 -12.06 -2.00 -2.75
CA VAL A 169 -12.41 -3.24 -2.06
C VAL A 169 -12.27 -3.02 -0.56
N THR A 170 -13.21 -3.52 0.24
CA THR A 170 -13.12 -3.52 1.69
C THR A 170 -13.73 -4.77 2.29
N ASP A 171 -13.22 -5.23 3.43
CA ASP A 171 -13.98 -6.15 4.29
C ASP A 171 -15.12 -5.38 4.97
N LEU A 172 -16.26 -6.06 5.20
CA LEU A 172 -17.37 -5.57 6.00
C LEU A 172 -16.94 -5.35 7.45
N ASN A 173 -16.28 -6.36 8.04
CA ASN A 173 -15.89 -6.38 9.44
C ASN A 173 -14.39 -6.07 9.56
N ARG A 174 -13.99 -5.12 10.39
CA ARG A 174 -12.57 -4.78 10.62
C ARG A 174 -12.37 -4.44 12.10
N ASP A 175 -11.72 -5.32 12.85
CA ASP A 175 -11.63 -5.28 14.31
C ASP A 175 -10.84 -4.08 14.84
N ASN A 176 -9.95 -3.53 14.01
CA ASN A 176 -9.19 -2.33 14.35
C ASN A 176 -9.99 -1.01 14.24
N GLU A 177 -11.25 -1.06 13.81
CA GLU A 177 -12.11 0.11 13.68
C GLU A 177 -13.03 0.28 14.90
N SER A 178 -13.34 1.54 15.23
CA SER A 178 -14.27 1.91 16.32
C SER A 178 -15.64 1.18 16.31
N SER A 179 -16.12 0.80 15.12
CA SER A 179 -17.30 -0.05 14.96
C SER A 179 -16.92 -1.17 14.00
N ALA A 180 -16.40 -2.26 14.56
CA ALA A 180 -15.82 -3.33 13.78
C ALA A 180 -16.82 -3.95 12.80
N SER A 181 -18.06 -4.18 13.24
CA SER A 181 -19.06 -4.95 12.49
C SER A 181 -19.60 -4.29 11.22
N ASP A 182 -19.39 -2.98 11.03
CA ASP A 182 -19.90 -2.25 9.86
C ASP A 182 -18.83 -1.32 9.25
N ALA A 183 -17.57 -1.60 9.56
CA ALA A 183 -16.41 -0.83 9.14
C ALA A 183 -16.35 -0.61 7.63
N GLY A 184 -16.61 -1.64 6.81
CA GLY A 184 -16.63 -1.53 5.35
C GLY A 184 -17.73 -0.62 4.84
N VAL A 185 -18.95 -0.74 5.39
CA VAL A 185 -20.09 0.12 5.03
C VAL A 185 -19.80 1.58 5.40
N ARG A 186 -19.30 1.83 6.61
CA ARG A 186 -18.95 3.18 7.09
C ARG A 186 -17.85 3.81 6.24
N LEU A 187 -16.87 3.04 5.79
CA LEU A 187 -15.87 3.51 4.84
C LEU A 187 -16.55 3.98 3.54
N LEU A 188 -17.42 3.15 2.94
CA LEU A 188 -18.06 3.52 1.68
C LEU A 188 -18.94 4.77 1.80
N VAL A 189 -19.58 4.99 2.94
CA VAL A 189 -20.30 6.25 3.22
C VAL A 189 -19.37 7.46 3.17
N GLN A 190 -18.19 7.35 3.78
CA GLN A 190 -17.20 8.44 3.76
C GLN A 190 -16.65 8.66 2.35
N VAL A 191 -16.36 7.58 1.62
CA VAL A 191 -15.92 7.60 0.22
C VAL A 191 -16.95 8.33 -0.67
N ARG A 192 -18.23 8.00 -0.53
CA ARG A 192 -19.32 8.62 -1.30
C ARG A 192 -19.53 10.08 -0.92
N LYS A 193 -19.54 10.41 0.38
CA LYS A 193 -19.57 11.81 0.87
C LYS A 193 -18.38 12.64 0.34
N PHE A 194 -17.26 11.99 0.05
CA PHE A 194 -16.06 12.62 -0.49
C PHE A 194 -16.07 12.76 -2.03
N GLY A 195 -17.17 12.37 -2.69
CA GLY A 195 -17.38 12.52 -4.12
C GLY A 195 -16.75 11.43 -4.98
N VAL A 196 -16.46 10.26 -4.41
CA VAL A 196 -15.93 9.12 -5.15
C VAL A 196 -17.09 8.23 -5.54
N HIS A 197 -17.34 8.06 -6.83
CA HIS A 197 -18.50 7.32 -7.38
C HIS A 197 -18.11 6.00 -8.07
N GLN A 198 -16.85 5.60 -7.99
CA GLN A 198 -16.39 4.35 -8.60
C GLN A 198 -17.05 3.11 -8.00
N LYS A 199 -17.01 2.02 -8.77
CA LYS A 199 -17.42 0.69 -8.33
C LYS A 199 -16.67 0.31 -7.07
N CYS A 200 -17.41 -0.12 -6.06
CA CYS A 200 -16.93 -0.58 -4.78
C CYS A 200 -17.40 -2.01 -4.54
N LEU A 201 -16.60 -2.79 -3.81
CA LEU A 201 -16.94 -4.14 -3.39
C LEU A 201 -16.72 -4.28 -1.89
N ILE A 202 -17.74 -4.78 -1.19
CA ILE A 202 -17.63 -5.29 0.17
C ILE A 202 -17.52 -6.82 0.07
N PHE A 203 -16.37 -7.36 0.45
CA PHE A 203 -16.17 -8.80 0.57
C PHE A 203 -16.47 -9.20 2.01
N THR A 204 -17.27 -10.24 2.23
CA THR A 204 -17.69 -10.62 3.58
C THR A 204 -18.16 -12.06 3.63
N GLY A 205 -18.03 -12.73 4.78
CA GLY A 205 -18.60 -14.07 5.00
C GLY A 205 -20.12 -14.12 5.13
N ASN A 206 -20.83 -12.98 5.09
CA ASN A 206 -22.30 -12.94 5.11
C ASN A 206 -22.84 -11.76 4.28
N ALA A 207 -23.07 -12.00 2.99
CA ALA A 207 -23.49 -10.95 2.07
C ALA A 207 -24.88 -10.35 2.43
N SER A 208 -25.77 -11.18 3.00
CA SER A 208 -27.11 -10.75 3.42
C SER A 208 -27.05 -9.75 4.58
N GLU A 209 -26.21 -10.01 5.57
CA GLU A 209 -25.99 -9.08 6.68
C GLU A 209 -25.35 -7.78 6.21
N GLY A 210 -24.34 -7.86 5.34
CA GLY A 210 -23.71 -6.69 4.73
C GLY A 210 -24.72 -5.82 4.00
N ARG A 211 -25.63 -6.43 3.22
CA ARG A 211 -26.69 -5.71 2.49
C ARG A 211 -27.68 -5.03 3.44
N ARG A 212 -28.06 -5.70 4.52
CA ARG A 212 -28.92 -5.11 5.55
C ARG A 212 -28.26 -3.90 6.21
N LYS A 213 -26.97 -3.99 6.55
CA LYS A 213 -26.18 -2.88 7.12
C LYS A 213 -26.03 -1.72 6.13
N LEU A 214 -25.76 -2.02 4.86
CA LEU A 214 -25.66 -1.03 3.78
C LEU A 214 -26.98 -0.28 3.60
N ASN A 215 -28.11 -0.98 3.48
CA ASN A 215 -29.44 -0.39 3.31
C ASN A 215 -29.90 0.45 4.50
N LYS A 216 -29.40 0.16 5.71
CA LYS A 216 -29.71 0.97 6.90
C LYS A 216 -29.06 2.35 6.82
N ILE A 217 -27.91 2.47 6.16
CA ILE A 217 -27.09 3.68 6.17
C ILE A 217 -27.19 4.46 4.85
N PHE A 218 -27.27 3.76 3.71
CA PHE A 218 -27.47 4.37 2.40
C PHE A 218 -28.96 4.44 2.05
N GLN A 219 -29.39 5.57 1.49
CA GLN A 219 -30.74 5.78 0.97
C GLN A 219 -30.68 6.09 -0.53
N GLY A 220 -31.56 5.47 -1.33
CA GLY A 220 -31.72 5.76 -2.76
C GLY A 220 -30.68 5.13 -3.69
N ASN A 221 -30.45 5.78 -4.85
CA ASN A 221 -29.71 5.25 -6.00
C ASN A 221 -28.18 5.14 -5.80
N GLN A 222 -27.65 5.40 -4.60
CA GLN A 222 -26.21 5.33 -4.33
C GLN A 222 -25.67 3.89 -4.21
N LEU A 223 -26.55 2.90 -4.32
CA LEU A 223 -26.26 1.48 -4.13
C LEU A 223 -25.79 0.77 -5.41
N ASP A 224 -26.09 1.30 -6.59
CA ASP A 224 -25.88 0.58 -7.87
C ASP A 224 -24.39 0.29 -8.14
N ASP A 225 -23.50 1.15 -7.63
CA ASP A 225 -22.05 0.99 -7.75
C ASP A 225 -21.40 0.27 -6.56
N ILE A 226 -22.18 -0.36 -5.67
CA ILE A 226 -21.68 -1.11 -4.51
C ILE A 226 -22.11 -2.57 -4.62
N LYS A 227 -21.14 -3.45 -4.90
CA LYS A 227 -21.32 -4.90 -4.83
C LYS A 227 -21.03 -5.39 -3.41
N ILE A 228 -21.85 -6.31 -2.90
CA ILE A 228 -21.56 -7.07 -1.68
C ILE A 228 -21.58 -8.53 -2.06
N THR A 229 -20.54 -9.28 -1.71
CA THR A 229 -20.43 -10.69 -2.05
C THR A 229 -19.64 -11.46 -1.00
N GLU A 230 -19.94 -12.75 -0.94
CA GLU A 230 -19.17 -13.78 -0.21
C GLU A 230 -18.42 -14.71 -1.17
N ASP A 231 -18.62 -14.54 -2.48
CA ASP A 231 -18.03 -15.39 -3.51
C ASP A 231 -16.64 -14.85 -3.94
N SER A 232 -15.61 -15.67 -3.75
CA SER A 232 -14.25 -15.37 -4.21
C SER A 232 -14.16 -15.16 -5.72
N ILE A 233 -15.02 -15.81 -6.53
CA ILE A 233 -15.06 -15.60 -7.99
C ILE A 233 -15.48 -14.16 -8.29
N ASP A 234 -16.49 -13.66 -7.60
CA ASP A 234 -16.95 -12.28 -7.75
C ASP A 234 -15.86 -11.27 -7.37
N LEU A 235 -15.15 -11.53 -6.27
CA LEU A 235 -14.01 -10.72 -5.84
C LEU A 235 -12.92 -10.71 -6.91
N GLU A 236 -12.57 -11.87 -7.46
CA GLU A 236 -11.56 -11.99 -8.51
C GLU A 236 -11.93 -11.23 -9.78
N GLN A 237 -13.15 -11.41 -10.29
CA GLN A 237 -13.63 -10.66 -11.46
C GLN A 237 -13.64 -9.16 -11.18
N PHE A 238 -14.05 -8.77 -9.97
CA PHE A 238 -14.05 -7.38 -9.55
C PHE A 238 -12.63 -6.79 -9.50
N VAL A 239 -11.65 -7.52 -9.00
CA VAL A 239 -10.27 -7.01 -8.95
C VAL A 239 -9.62 -7.01 -10.34
N LEU A 240 -9.97 -7.98 -11.20
CA LEU A 240 -9.47 -8.11 -12.57
C LEU A 240 -10.09 -7.15 -13.59
N PHE A 241 -10.88 -6.17 -13.15
CA PHE A 241 -11.53 -5.21 -14.05
C PHE A 241 -12.45 -5.82 -15.12
N LYS A 242 -12.94 -7.03 -14.87
CA LYS A 242 -13.95 -7.71 -15.68
C LYS A 242 -15.36 -7.32 -15.22
#